data_AF-A0A4S0QUX4-F1
#
_entry.id   AF-A0A4S0QUX4-F1
#
_cell.length_a   1.000
_cell.length_b   1.000
_cell.length_c   1.000
_cell.angle_alpha   90.00
_cell.angle_beta   90.00
_cell.angle_gamma   90.00
#
_symmetry.space_group_name_H-M   'P 1'
#
loop_
_entity.id
_entity.type
_entity.pdbx_description
1 polymer ?
#
loop_
_entity_poly.entity_id
_entity_poly.type
_entity_poly.pdbx_seq_one_letter_code
_entity_poly.pdbx_strand_id
1 'polypeptide(L)'
;MAPARTSAKSQHVVDTAYALFKRDGFHATGIDRIIAEADIAKMTMYRNFPSKDELIVAVLDHRARRFERQLDRLKIERERLGAVNLRAEEEQKELSGRL
;
A
#
# COMPACT_ATOMS: atom_id res chain seq x y z
N MET A 1 8.51 2.96 -16.52
CA MET A 1 9.44 1.90 -16.08
C MET A 1 8.60 0.76 -15.50
N ALA A 2 8.67 -0.45 -16.05
CA ALA A 2 7.87 -1.59 -15.55
C ALA A 2 8.30 -1.97 -14.13
N PRO A 3 7.38 -2.37 -13.22
CA PRO A 3 7.76 -2.72 -11.85
C PRO A 3 8.57 -4.01 -11.86
N ALA A 4 9.86 -3.91 -11.55
CA ALA A 4 10.68 -5.07 -11.24
C ALA A 4 10.00 -5.85 -10.10
N ARG A 5 9.81 -7.17 -10.30
CA ARG A 5 9.25 -8.08 -9.28
C ARG A 5 10.09 -7.94 -8.01
N THR A 6 9.58 -7.16 -7.07
CA THR A 6 10.26 -6.85 -5.82
C THR A 6 10.26 -8.12 -4.98
N SER A 7 11.44 -8.61 -4.59
CA SER A 7 11.53 -9.81 -3.76
C SER A 7 10.84 -9.59 -2.41
N ALA A 8 10.39 -10.66 -1.75
CA ALA A 8 9.79 -10.56 -0.41
C ALA A 8 10.72 -9.83 0.59
N LYS A 9 12.04 -10.02 0.47
CA LYS A 9 13.03 -9.31 1.28
C LYS A 9 13.09 -7.81 0.95
N SER A 10 13.05 -7.46 -0.32
CA SER A 10 13.04 -6.05 -0.75
C SER A 10 11.78 -5.33 -0.27
N GLN A 11 10.63 -6.02 -0.29
CA GLN A 11 9.38 -5.47 0.23
C GLN A 11 9.42 -5.30 1.76
N HIS A 12 9.97 -6.28 2.49
CA HIS A 12 10.15 -6.18 3.94
C HIS A 12 10.99 -4.95 4.36
N VAL A 13 12.08 -4.67 3.62
CA VAL A 13 12.90 -3.48 3.82
C VAL A 13 12.09 -2.20 3.59
N VAL A 14 11.29 -2.14 2.52
CA VAL A 14 10.45 -0.99 2.21
C VAL A 14 9.43 -0.74 3.31
N ASP A 15 8.77 -1.79 3.81
CA ASP A 15 7.79 -1.67 4.89
C ASP A 15 8.43 -1.20 6.20
N THR A 16 9.61 -1.72 6.52
CA THR A 16 10.37 -1.32 7.71
C THR A 16 10.85 0.13 7.62
N ALA A 17 11.43 0.50 6.48
CA ALA A 17 11.87 1.87 6.21
C ALA A 17 10.69 2.84 6.28
N TYR A 18 9.53 2.48 5.71
CA TYR A 18 8.32 3.29 5.81
C TYR A 18 7.89 3.54 7.25
N ALA A 19 7.89 2.52 8.11
CA ALA A 19 7.52 2.65 9.51
C ALA A 19 8.47 3.61 10.25
N LEU A 20 9.78 3.47 10.05
CA LEU A 20 10.80 4.32 10.65
C LEU A 20 10.70 5.77 10.14
N PHE A 21 10.58 5.98 8.82
CA PHE A 21 10.43 7.30 8.25
C PHE A 21 9.15 8.02 8.69
N LYS A 22 8.05 7.28 8.84
CA LYS A 22 6.80 7.84 9.35
C LYS A 22 6.94 8.33 10.80
N ARG A 23 7.70 7.62 11.63
CA ARG A 23 7.86 7.93 13.05
C ARG A 23 8.89 9.04 13.29
N ASP A 24 10.04 8.94 12.63
CA ASP A 24 11.23 9.71 12.98
C ASP A 24 11.65 10.69 11.86
N GLY A 25 11.04 10.61 10.68
CA GLY A 25 11.42 11.39 9.50
C GLY A 25 12.63 10.80 8.75
N PHE A 26 12.81 11.26 7.50
CA PHE A 26 13.87 10.74 6.62
C PHE A 26 15.25 11.10 7.13
N HIS A 27 15.48 12.35 7.53
CA HIS A 27 16.81 12.84 7.93
C HIS A 27 17.33 12.13 9.19
N ALA A 28 16.47 11.89 10.18
CA ALA A 28 16.85 11.24 11.43
C ALA A 28 16.99 9.71 11.32
N THR A 29 16.53 9.10 10.22
CA THR A 29 16.61 7.64 10.03
C THR A 29 17.80 7.28 9.13
N GLY A 30 18.85 6.72 9.73
CA GLY A 30 20.02 6.21 9.00
C GLY A 30 19.79 4.83 8.37
N ILE A 31 20.58 4.49 7.34
CA ILE A 31 20.50 3.17 6.66
C ILE A 31 20.85 2.03 7.62
N ASP A 32 21.87 2.18 8.47
CA ASP A 32 22.25 1.11 9.40
C ASP A 32 21.12 0.79 10.41
N ARG A 33 20.30 1.78 10.77
CA ARG A 33 19.11 1.56 11.62
C ARG A 33 18.05 0.72 10.90
N ILE A 34 17.80 1.02 9.62
CA ILE A 34 16.85 0.26 8.80
C ILE A 34 17.34 -1.18 8.64
N ILE A 35 18.64 -1.37 8.40
CA ILE A 35 19.27 -2.69 8.29
C ILE A 35 19.07 -3.50 9.57
N ALA A 36 19.31 -2.87 10.74
CA ALA A 36 19.14 -3.52 12.03
C ALA A 36 17.68 -3.89 12.31
N GLU A 37 16.74 -2.98 12.06
CA GLU A 37 15.31 -3.21 12.30
C GLU A 37 14.70 -4.24 11.33
N ALA A 38 15.15 -4.24 10.07
CA ALA A 38 14.67 -5.18 9.04
C ALA A 38 15.37 -6.55 9.10
N ASP A 39 16.33 -6.73 10.02
CA ASP A 39 17.13 -7.95 10.19
C ASP A 39 17.69 -8.49 8.86
N ILE A 40 18.40 -7.63 8.13
CA ILE A 40 19.04 -8.01 6.86
C ILE A 40 20.54 -7.75 6.85
N ALA A 41 21.27 -8.50 6.03
CA ALA A 41 22.68 -8.21 5.78
C ALA A 41 22.84 -6.88 5.02
N LYS A 42 23.84 -6.07 5.38
CA LYS A 42 24.19 -4.80 4.73
C LYS A 42 24.35 -4.92 3.22
N MET A 43 25.06 -5.94 2.73
CA MET A 43 25.17 -6.17 1.28
C MET A 43 23.82 -6.43 0.61
N THR A 44 22.87 -7.06 1.29
CA THR A 44 21.52 -7.26 0.76
C THR A 44 20.75 -5.94 0.69
N MET A 45 20.95 -5.03 1.64
CA MET A 45 20.37 -3.69 1.57
C MET A 45 20.85 -2.96 0.32
N TYR A 46 22.16 -2.79 0.17
CA TYR A 46 22.73 -2.02 -0.93
C TYR A 46 22.55 -2.68 -2.31
N ARG A 47 22.41 -4.00 -2.37
CA ARG A 47 22.05 -4.69 -3.63
C ARG A 47 20.63 -4.35 -4.09
N ASN A 48 19.70 -4.13 -3.16
CA ASN A 48 18.31 -3.78 -3.48
C ASN A 48 18.10 -2.28 -3.62
N PHE A 49 18.81 -1.49 -2.79
CA PHE A 49 18.69 -0.04 -2.70
C PHE A 49 20.10 0.56 -2.60
N PRO A 50 20.72 0.90 -3.75
CA PRO A 50 22.07 1.47 -3.82
C PRO A 50 22.25 2.73 -2.96
N SER A 51 21.19 3.52 -2.76
CA SER A 51 21.21 4.75 -1.97
C SER A 51 19.99 4.88 -1.06
N LYS A 52 20.09 5.77 -0.07
CA LYS A 52 18.95 6.14 0.79
C LYS A 52 17.84 6.82 0.00
N ASP A 53 18.20 7.62 -0.99
CA ASP A 53 17.22 8.31 -1.83
C ASP A 53 16.43 7.32 -2.69
N GLU A 54 17.08 6.30 -3.25
CA GLU A 54 16.39 5.23 -3.97
C GLU A 54 15.46 4.42 -3.07
N LEU A 55 15.85 4.17 -1.82
CA LEU A 55 14.94 3.56 -0.83
C LEU A 55 13.74 4.47 -0.54
N ILE A 56 13.96 5.77 -0.38
CA ILE A 56 12.87 6.74 -0.13
C ILE A 56 11.90 6.74 -1.31
N VAL A 57 12.38 6.79 -2.54
CA VAL A 57 11.55 6.71 -3.75
C VAL A 57 10.74 5.40 -3.75
N ALA A 58 11.38 4.26 -3.48
CA ALA A 58 10.71 2.97 -3.42
C ALA A 58 9.60 2.92 -2.34
N VAL A 59 9.83 3.54 -1.19
CA VAL A 59 8.83 3.69 -0.11
C VAL A 59 7.66 4.56 -0.54
N LEU A 60 7.91 5.71 -1.18
CA LEU A 60 6.86 6.60 -1.66
C LEU A 60 6.00 5.93 -2.74
N ASP A 61 6.65 5.25 -3.69
CA ASP A 61 5.98 4.45 -4.72
C ASP A 61 5.12 3.34 -4.13
N HIS A 62 5.64 2.61 -3.13
CA HIS A 62 4.88 1.57 -2.45
C HIS A 62 3.64 2.16 -1.76
N ARG A 63 3.80 3.30 -1.07
CA ARG A 63 2.69 4.00 -0.41
C ARG A 63 1.65 4.49 -1.41
N ALA A 64 2.06 5.08 -2.53
CA ALA A 64 1.16 5.55 -3.57
C ALA A 64 0.31 4.39 -4.11
N ARG A 65 0.94 3.28 -4.50
CA ARG A 65 0.25 2.08 -4.98
C ARG A 65 -0.69 1.48 -3.92
N ARG A 66 -0.31 1.51 -2.64
CA ARG A 66 -1.18 1.05 -1.55
C ARG A 66 -2.41 1.94 -1.42
N PHE A 67 -2.22 3.26 -1.51
CA PHE A 67 -3.31 4.23 -1.44
C PHE A 67 -4.29 4.09 -2.62
N GLU A 68 -3.77 3.94 -3.84
CA GLU A 68 -4.59 3.66 -5.04
C GLU A 68 -5.47 2.42 -4.84
N ARG A 69 -4.88 1.30 -4.38
CA ARG A 69 -5.65 0.08 -4.06
C ARG A 69 -6.72 0.29 -2.99
N GLN A 70 -6.46 1.13 -2.00
CA GLN A 70 -7.45 1.46 -0.97
C GLN A 70 -8.62 2.26 -1.55
N LEU A 71 -8.32 3.25 -2.41
CA LEU A 71 -9.36 4.02 -3.10
C LEU A 71 -10.20 3.15 -4.01
N ASP A 72 -9.59 2.26 -4.79
CA ASP A 72 -10.30 1.36 -5.69
C ASP A 72 -11.21 0.39 -4.92
N ARG A 73 -10.75 -0.13 -3.78
CA ARG A 73 -11.58 -0.95 -2.90
C ARG A 73 -12.83 -0.19 -2.41
N LEU A 74 -12.65 1.06 -1.98
CA LEU A 74 -13.77 1.89 -1.50
C LEU A 74 -14.76 2.22 -2.61
N LYS A 75 -14.29 2.47 -3.84
CA LYS A 75 -15.16 2.68 -5.01
C LYS A 75 -16.03 1.45 -5.27
N ILE A 76 -15.42 0.27 -5.31
CA ILE A 76 -16.12 -1.01 -5.55
C ILE A 76 -17.16 -1.26 -4.44
N GLU A 77 -16.81 -1.02 -3.18
CA GLU A 77 -17.73 -1.20 -2.06
C GLU A 77 -18.93 -0.25 -2.15
N ARG A 78 -18.69 1.02 -2.49
CA ARG A 78 -19.75 2.01 -2.71
C ARG A 78 -20.67 1.63 -3.86
N GLU A 79 -20.12 1.16 -4.99
CA GLU A 79 -20.91 0.69 -6.14
C GLU A 79 -21.76 -0.52 -5.79
N ARG A 80 -21.19 -1.47 -5.03
CA ARG A 80 -21.91 -2.67 -4.57
C ARG A 80 -23.07 -2.31 -3.65
N LEU A 81 -22.86 -1.40 -2.69
CA LEU A 81 -23.92 -0.92 -1.79
C LEU A 81 -25.03 -0.19 -2.57
N GLY A 82 -24.67 0.64 -3.56
CA GLY A 82 -25.64 1.31 -4.43
C GLY A 82 -26.48 0.32 -5.24
N ALA A 83 -25.86 -0.72 -5.81
CA ALA A 83 -26.56 -1.75 -6.57
C ALA A 83 -27.49 -2.63 -5.72
N VAL A 84 -27.12 -2.89 -4.45
CA VAL A 84 -27.98 -3.62 -3.51
C VAL A 84 -29.20 -2.79 -3.14
N ASN A 85 -29.02 -1.49 -2.87
CA ASN A 85 -30.13 -0.61 -2.51
C ASN A 85 -31.14 -0.44 -3.66
N LEU A 86 -30.68 -0.28 -4.90
CA LEU A 86 -31.57 -0.17 -6.07
C LEU A 86 -32.44 -1.42 -6.27
N ARG A 87 -31.86 -2.62 -6.11
CA ARG A 87 -32.61 -3.89 -6.21
C ARG A 87 -33.64 -4.05 -5.09
N ALA A 88 -33.30 -3.62 -3.88
CA ALA A 88 -34.24 -3.65 -2.76
C ALA A 88 -35.41 -2.67 -2.97
N GLU A 89 -35.16 -1.49 -3.56
CA GLU A 89 -36.21 -0.53 -3.92
C GLU A 89 -37.12 -1.06 -5.04
N GLU A 90 -36.55 -1.73 -6.06
CA GLU A 90 -37.31 -2.36 -7.15
C GLU A 90 -38.21 -3.49 -6.63
N GLU A 91 -37.69 -4.39 -5.79
CA GLU A 91 -38.45 -5.50 -5.20
C GLU A 91 -39.60 -5.00 -4.29
N GLN A 92 -39.36 -3.96 -3.47
CA GLN A 92 -40.42 -3.38 -2.63
C GLN A 92 -41.52 -2.70 -3.47
N LYS A 93 -41.15 -2.06 -4.58
CA LYS A 93 -42.10 -1.40 -5.49
C LYS A 93 -42.96 -2.42 -6.23
N GLU A 94 -42.40 -3.55 -6.65
CA GLU A 94 -43.15 -4.66 -7.26
C GLU A 94 -44.12 -5.34 -6.29
N LEU A 95 -43.73 -5.52 -5.02
CA LEU A 95 -44.58 -6.09 -3.97
C LEU A 95 -45.73 -5.15 -3.58
N SER A 96 -45.47 -3.84 -3.49
CA SER A 96 -46.49 -2.86 -3.13
C SER A 96 -47.48 -2.55 -4.26
N GLY A 97 -47.12 -2.78 -5.53
CA GLY A 97 -48.00 -2.55 -6.69
C GLY A 97 -48.95 -3.71 -7.00
N ARG A 98 -48.83 -4.84 -6.28
CA ARG A 98 -49.67 -6.04 -6.43
C ARG A 98 -50.77 -6.17 -5.38
N LEU A 99 -50.80 -5.27 -4.41
CA LEU A 99 -51.85 -5.10 -3.39
C LEU A 99 -52.80 -3.97 -3.80
#